data_AF-A0A7C7M7U9-F1
#
_entry.id   AF-A0A7C7M7U9-F1
#
_cell.length_a   1.000
_cell.length_b   1.000
_cell.length_c   1.000
_cell.angle_alpha   90.00
_cell.angle_beta   90.00
_cell.angle_gamma   90.00
#
_symmetry.space_group_name_H-M   'P 1'
#
loop_
_entity.id
_entity.type
_entity.pdbx_description
1 polymer ?
#
loop_
_entity_poly.entity_id
_entity_poly.type
_entity_poly.pdbx_seq_one_letter_code
_entity_poly.pdbx_strand_id
1 'polypeptide(L)'
;MAGRTGNYIVRHSGWFIGAVLALTALFALPILFMERPGPASQDPGGPVFDLLETVNQRFPPRIHVTTFIVEDPLADPPEDQQRDILRQQPLWDLYRNERKLRASELGSFLYKGYDADNERQILGVYTIADAVQNLFLLDPRRAASAIPVPLPVSIPPRCWPVWAMLRPISKRWSAALWCSRRMKHPRTIHYRG
;
A
#
# COMPACT_ATOMS: atom_id res chain seq x y z
N MET A 1 -1.47 43.87 -47.53
CA MET A 1 -0.01 43.96 -47.24
C MET A 1 0.65 42.61 -46.93
N ALA A 2 -0.09 41.51 -46.71
CA ALA A 2 0.47 40.19 -46.39
C ALA A 2 1.24 39.50 -47.54
N GLY A 3 0.88 39.76 -48.81
CA GLY A 3 1.49 39.07 -49.96
C GLY A 3 2.95 39.45 -50.27
N ARG A 4 3.39 40.66 -49.92
CA ARG A 4 4.80 41.08 -50.11
C ARG A 4 5.74 40.46 -49.08
N THR A 5 5.27 40.27 -47.85
CA THR A 5 6.07 39.71 -46.75
C THR A 5 6.36 38.22 -46.97
N GLY A 6 5.37 37.46 -47.48
CA GLY A 6 5.54 36.04 -47.78
C GLY A 6 6.61 35.76 -48.84
N ASN A 7 6.61 36.52 -49.94
CA ASN A 7 7.61 36.35 -51.01
C ASN A 7 9.05 36.68 -50.56
N TYR A 8 9.22 37.60 -49.60
CA TYR A 8 10.53 37.92 -49.02
C TYR A 8 11.08 36.79 -48.15
N ILE A 9 10.21 36.15 -47.35
CA ILE A 9 10.55 35.02 -46.49
C ILE A 9 10.90 33.80 -47.35
N VAL A 10 10.14 33.52 -48.42
CA VAL A 10 10.41 32.40 -49.33
C VAL A 10 11.77 32.57 -50.03
N ARG A 11 12.14 33.79 -50.44
CA ARG A 11 13.42 34.07 -51.11
C ARG A 11 14.64 33.96 -50.19
N HIS A 12 14.47 34.16 -48.87
CA HIS A 12 15.53 34.09 -47.86
C HIS A 12 15.28 32.98 -46.83
N SER A 13 14.57 31.92 -47.23
CA SER A 13 14.05 30.87 -46.33
C SER A 13 15.14 30.24 -45.46
N GLY A 14 16.33 29.98 -46.01
CA GLY A 14 17.45 29.42 -45.24
C GLY A 14 17.92 30.33 -44.10
N TRP A 15 17.99 31.64 -44.32
CA TRP A 15 18.37 32.61 -43.27
C TRP A 15 17.28 32.75 -42.22
N PHE A 16 16.01 32.75 -42.64
CA PHE A 16 14.87 32.78 -41.73
C PHE A 16 14.80 31.54 -40.83
N ILE A 17 14.94 30.34 -41.40
CA ILE A 17 14.99 29.07 -40.66
C ILE A 17 16.17 29.08 -39.68
N GLY A 18 17.36 29.50 -40.13
CA GLY A 18 18.54 29.61 -39.28
C GLY A 18 18.33 30.56 -38.10
N ALA A 19 17.69 31.71 -38.33
CA ALA A 19 17.37 32.67 -37.28
C ALA A 19 16.38 32.11 -36.25
N VAL A 20 15.33 31.42 -36.71
CA VAL A 20 14.35 30.78 -35.81
C VAL A 20 15.01 29.66 -34.98
N LEU A 21 15.88 28.85 -35.58
CA LEU A 21 16.62 27.81 -34.86
C LEU A 21 17.59 28.42 -33.84
N ALA A 22 18.31 29.48 -34.21
CA ALA A 22 19.19 30.18 -33.28
C ALA A 22 18.41 30.79 -32.11
N LEU A 23 17.25 31.41 -32.37
CA LEU A 23 16.37 31.94 -31.33
C LEU A 23 15.79 30.84 -30.44
N THR A 24 15.43 29.70 -31.04
CA THR A 24 14.94 28.52 -30.29
C THR A 24 16.03 27.96 -29.38
N ALA A 25 17.27 27.86 -29.87
CA ALA A 25 18.42 27.45 -29.08
C ALA A 25 18.72 28.46 -27.95
N LEU A 26 18.61 29.77 -28.23
CA LEU A 26 18.75 30.82 -27.23
C LEU A 26 17.71 30.67 -26.11
N PHE A 27 16.45 30.35 -26.43
CA PHE A 27 15.41 30.07 -25.45
C PHE A 27 15.51 28.71 -24.78
N ALA A 28 16.31 27.78 -25.31
CA ALA A 28 16.63 26.53 -24.65
C ALA A 28 17.73 26.68 -23.58
N LEU A 29 18.55 27.76 -23.65
CA LEU A 29 19.62 28.00 -22.68
C LEU A 29 19.12 28.02 -21.22
N PRO A 30 18.03 28.72 -20.84
CA PRO A 30 17.53 28.70 -19.48
C PRO A 30 17.19 27.28 -18.99
N ILE A 31 16.71 26.38 -19.84
CA ILE A 31 16.37 25.01 -19.43
C ILE A 31 17.62 24.22 -19.03
N LEU A 32 18.77 24.52 -19.66
CA LEU A 32 20.05 23.85 -19.39
C LEU A 32 20.79 24.45 -18.18
N PHE A 33 20.58 25.74 -17.90
CA PHE A 33 21.31 26.47 -16.86
C PHE A 33 20.48 26.82 -15.63
N MET A 34 19.15 26.67 -15.67
CA MET A 34 18.29 26.89 -14.52
C MET A 34 18.43 25.72 -13.55
N GLU A 35 18.71 26.04 -12.30
CA GLU A 35 18.75 25.08 -11.21
C GLU A 35 17.38 24.37 -11.12
N ARG A 36 17.38 23.04 -10.92
CA ARG A 36 16.11 22.31 -10.83
C ARG A 36 15.29 22.95 -9.70
N PRO A 37 14.12 23.54 -9.98
CA PRO A 37 13.30 24.04 -8.91
C PRO A 37 13.03 22.88 -7.95
N GLY A 38 13.09 23.17 -6.65
CA GLY A 38 12.64 22.24 -5.62
C GLY A 38 11.19 21.81 -5.88
N PRO A 39 10.67 20.81 -5.14
CA PRO A 39 9.28 20.42 -5.27
C PRO A 39 8.39 21.66 -5.25
N ALA A 40 7.59 21.83 -6.30
CA ALA A 40 6.76 23.02 -6.46
C ALA A 40 5.81 23.10 -5.26
N SER A 41 6.03 24.10 -4.39
CA SER A 41 5.12 24.35 -3.30
C SER A 41 3.86 25.01 -3.87
N GLN A 42 2.70 24.47 -3.52
CA GLN A 42 1.41 25.14 -3.77
C GLN A 42 1.11 26.18 -2.68
N ASP A 43 1.98 26.27 -1.67
CA ASP A 43 1.80 27.17 -0.55
C ASP A 43 2.20 28.59 -0.98
N PRO A 44 1.32 29.59 -0.82
CA PRO A 44 1.68 30.97 -1.06
C PRO A 44 2.76 31.41 -0.06
N GLY A 45 3.58 32.38 -0.44
CA GLY A 45 4.58 32.94 0.49
C GLY A 45 3.93 33.63 1.70
N GLY A 46 4.62 33.65 2.84
CA GLY A 46 4.23 34.42 4.01
C GLY A 46 4.56 33.73 5.34
N PRO A 47 4.43 34.46 6.47
CA PRO A 47 4.96 34.02 7.76
C PRO A 47 4.45 32.65 8.25
N VAL A 48 3.20 32.30 7.90
CA VAL A 48 2.59 31.01 8.27
C VAL A 48 3.23 29.85 7.50
N PHE A 49 3.50 30.04 6.22
CA PHE A 49 4.09 29.01 5.36
C PHE A 49 5.60 28.90 5.59
N ASP A 50 6.28 29.99 5.91
CA ASP A 50 7.70 29.97 6.32
C ASP A 50 7.89 29.19 7.64
N LEU A 51 6.96 29.36 8.59
CA LEU A 51 6.90 28.59 9.83
C LEU A 51 6.63 27.11 9.54
N LEU A 52 5.65 26.81 8.68
CA LEU A 52 5.34 25.44 8.28
C LEU A 52 6.54 24.76 7.59
N GLU A 53 7.24 25.47 6.72
CA GLU A 53 8.46 24.99 6.07
C GLU A 53 9.54 24.69 7.11
N THR A 54 9.77 25.61 8.06
CA THR A 54 10.74 25.42 9.15
C THR A 54 10.38 24.20 10.01
N VAL A 55 9.10 24.03 10.34
CA VAL A 55 8.60 22.87 11.08
C VAL A 55 8.82 21.58 10.28
N ASN A 56 8.50 21.57 8.99
CA ASN A 56 8.70 20.40 8.12
C ASN A 56 10.18 20.06 7.91
N GLN A 57 11.08 21.05 7.85
CA GLN A 57 12.53 20.82 7.79
C GLN A 57 13.05 20.21 9.10
N ARG A 58 12.55 20.68 10.25
CA ARG A 58 12.98 20.18 11.57
C ARG A 58 12.35 18.85 11.94
N PHE A 59 11.11 18.62 11.50
CA PHE A 59 10.31 17.44 11.74
C PHE A 59 9.77 16.91 10.40
N PRO A 60 10.61 16.25 9.59
CA PRO A 60 10.19 15.76 8.28
C PRO A 60 8.98 14.82 8.43
N PRO A 61 7.90 15.02 7.64
CA PRO A 61 6.74 14.15 7.68
C PRO A 61 7.15 12.70 7.44
N ARG A 62 7.01 11.86 8.46
CA ARG A 62 7.32 10.42 8.37
C ARG A 62 6.15 9.58 7.85
N ILE A 63 4.98 10.21 7.69
CA ILE A 63 3.73 9.56 7.35
C ILE A 63 3.17 10.23 6.10
N HIS A 64 2.97 9.46 5.05
CA HIS A 64 2.23 9.89 3.88
C HIS A 64 0.81 9.34 4.00
N VAL A 65 -0.17 10.23 4.08
CA VAL A 65 -1.58 9.85 4.19
C VAL A 65 -2.17 9.81 2.79
N THR A 66 -2.66 8.64 2.39
CA THR A 66 -3.44 8.45 1.16
C THR A 66 -4.84 8.01 1.53
N THR A 67 -5.85 8.75 1.06
CA THR A 67 -7.25 8.44 1.30
C THR A 67 -7.80 7.59 0.14
N PHE A 68 -8.52 6.53 0.47
CA PHE A 68 -9.22 5.70 -0.50
C PHE A 68 -10.73 5.78 -0.26
N ILE A 69 -11.50 5.90 -1.32
CA ILE A 69 -12.96 5.80 -1.29
C ILE A 69 -13.31 4.42 -1.82
N VAL A 70 -14.11 3.67 -1.07
CA VAL A 70 -14.55 2.33 -1.44
C VAL A 70 -16.04 2.38 -1.73
N GLU A 71 -16.42 1.85 -2.89
CA GLU A 71 -17.80 1.71 -3.33
C GLU A 71 -18.17 0.23 -3.44
N ASP A 72 -19.44 -0.09 -3.26
CA ASP A 72 -19.97 -1.45 -3.47
C ASP A 72 -19.79 -1.81 -4.97
N PRO A 73 -19.02 -2.89 -5.29
CA PRO A 73 -18.61 -3.21 -6.65
C PRO A 73 -19.73 -3.74 -7.55
N LEU A 74 -21.00 -3.76 -7.11
CA LEU A 74 -22.13 -4.05 -7.99
C LEU A 74 -22.17 -3.02 -9.14
N ALA A 75 -21.52 -3.38 -10.25
CA ALA A 75 -21.65 -2.73 -11.54
C ALA A 75 -23.11 -2.88 -11.97
N ASP A 76 -23.78 -1.75 -12.18
CA ASP A 76 -25.17 -1.67 -12.63
C ASP A 76 -26.13 -2.60 -11.85
N PRO A 77 -26.38 -2.31 -10.56
CA PRO A 77 -27.37 -3.07 -9.82
C PRO A 77 -28.71 -2.96 -10.54
N PRO A 78 -29.54 -4.02 -10.53
CA PRO A 78 -30.95 -3.90 -10.87
C PRO A 78 -31.55 -2.71 -10.11
N GLU A 79 -32.50 -1.98 -10.71
CA GLU A 79 -33.10 -0.76 -10.13
C GLU A 79 -33.61 -0.99 -8.68
N ASP A 80 -33.92 -2.23 -8.34
CA ASP A 80 -34.44 -2.69 -7.05
C ASP A 80 -33.36 -2.99 -6.00
N GLN A 81 -32.08 -2.98 -6.36
CA GLN A 81 -30.98 -3.46 -5.52
C GLN A 81 -30.09 -2.31 -5.04
N GLN A 82 -30.37 -1.84 -3.81
CA GLN A 82 -29.59 -0.80 -3.16
C GLN A 82 -28.12 -1.23 -2.99
N ARG A 83 -27.18 -0.41 -3.48
CA ARG A 83 -25.75 -0.51 -3.15
C ARG A 83 -25.54 -0.18 -1.69
N ASP A 84 -24.88 -1.07 -0.95
CA ASP A 84 -24.68 -0.91 0.49
C ASP A 84 -23.35 -1.54 0.93
N ILE A 85 -22.35 -0.69 1.11
CA ILE A 85 -21.01 -1.06 1.55
C ILE A 85 -20.96 -1.63 2.97
N LEU A 86 -22.01 -1.41 3.78
CA LEU A 86 -22.08 -1.88 5.17
C LEU A 86 -22.63 -3.31 5.29
N ARG A 87 -22.97 -3.95 4.17
CA ARG A 87 -23.33 -5.37 4.15
C ARG A 87 -22.12 -6.24 4.49
N GLN A 88 -22.39 -7.44 5.00
CA GLN A 88 -21.35 -8.38 5.42
C GLN A 88 -20.37 -8.74 4.29
N GLN A 89 -20.87 -8.98 3.08
CA GLN A 89 -20.05 -9.44 1.95
C GLN A 89 -19.04 -8.36 1.48
N PRO A 90 -19.45 -7.11 1.19
CA PRO A 90 -18.50 -6.04 0.87
C PRO A 90 -17.47 -5.77 1.97
N LEU A 91 -17.90 -5.75 3.25
CA LEU A 91 -16.99 -5.57 4.38
C LEU A 91 -15.96 -6.73 4.48
N TRP A 92 -16.37 -7.96 4.17
CA TRP A 92 -15.45 -9.10 4.15
C TRP A 92 -14.42 -8.98 3.04
N ASP A 93 -14.84 -8.62 1.85
CA ASP A 93 -13.94 -8.46 0.71
C ASP A 93 -12.94 -7.32 0.96
N LEU A 94 -13.41 -6.22 1.56
CA LEU A 94 -12.57 -5.10 2.00
C LEU A 94 -11.52 -5.55 3.03
N TYR A 95 -11.95 -6.19 4.12
CA TYR A 95 -11.06 -6.70 5.16
C TYR A 95 -10.02 -7.69 4.62
N ARG A 96 -10.42 -8.58 3.70
CA ARG A 96 -9.50 -9.54 3.07
C ARG A 96 -8.46 -8.82 2.21
N ASN A 97 -8.84 -7.76 1.50
CA ASN A 97 -7.91 -7.00 0.67
C ASN A 97 -6.93 -6.17 1.51
N GLU A 98 -7.38 -5.60 2.63
CA GLU A 98 -6.50 -4.94 3.60
C GLU A 98 -5.46 -5.91 4.17
N ARG A 99 -5.89 -7.13 4.54
CA ARG A 99 -4.96 -8.17 4.98
C ARG A 99 -3.95 -8.56 3.91
N LYS A 100 -4.37 -8.69 2.65
CA LYS A 100 -3.46 -8.94 1.53
C LYS A 100 -2.45 -7.80 1.36
N LEU A 101 -2.91 -6.55 1.46
CA LEU A 101 -2.05 -5.38 1.38
C LEU A 101 -0.99 -5.38 2.49
N ARG A 102 -1.39 -5.65 3.74
CA ARG A 102 -0.47 -5.76 4.88
C ARG A 102 0.54 -6.90 4.74
N ALA A 103 0.14 -8.00 4.09
CA ALA A 103 0.99 -9.16 3.85
C ALA A 103 1.83 -9.05 2.56
N SER A 104 1.58 -8.05 1.72
CA SER A 104 2.32 -7.81 0.48
C SER A 104 3.69 -7.16 0.75
N GLU A 105 4.52 -7.04 -0.28
CA GLU A 105 5.80 -6.32 -0.21
C GLU A 105 5.62 -4.86 0.24
N LEU A 106 4.46 -4.26 -0.07
CA LEU A 106 4.09 -2.91 0.35
C LEU A 106 3.87 -2.79 1.86
N GLY A 107 3.64 -3.91 2.57
CA GLY A 107 3.40 -3.94 4.02
C GLY A 107 4.55 -3.37 4.85
N SER A 108 5.76 -3.32 4.30
CA SER A 108 6.94 -2.70 4.92
C SER A 108 6.90 -1.17 4.89
N PHE A 109 6.22 -0.58 3.90
CA PHE A 109 6.04 0.87 3.74
C PHE A 109 4.79 1.40 4.46
N LEU A 110 3.90 0.50 4.87
CA LEU A 110 2.70 0.86 5.61
C LEU A 110 3.06 1.39 7.01
N TYR A 111 2.44 2.51 7.38
CA TYR A 111 2.61 3.12 8.70
C TYR A 111 2.25 2.14 9.82
N LYS A 112 3.11 2.03 10.83
CA LYS A 112 2.85 1.23 12.04
C LYS A 112 2.93 2.15 13.24
N GLY A 113 1.83 2.27 13.95
CA GLY A 113 1.72 3.15 15.11
C GLY A 113 0.66 2.68 16.09
N TYR A 114 0.58 3.39 17.20
CA TYR A 114 -0.47 3.22 18.18
C TYR A 114 -1.27 4.51 18.25
N ASP A 115 -2.58 4.39 18.06
CA ASP A 115 -3.56 5.45 18.20
C ASP A 115 -3.98 5.46 19.67
N ALA A 116 -3.39 6.38 20.44
CA ALA A 116 -3.59 6.45 21.88
C ALA A 116 -5.01 6.87 22.25
N ASP A 117 -5.65 7.72 21.43
CA ASP A 117 -7.00 8.22 21.68
C ASP A 117 -8.06 7.12 21.53
N ASN A 118 -7.84 6.18 20.60
CA ASN A 118 -8.73 5.05 20.34
C ASN A 118 -8.20 3.72 20.92
N GLU A 119 -7.12 3.77 21.70
CA GLU A 119 -6.43 2.64 22.33
C GLU A 119 -6.14 1.45 21.38
N ARG A 120 -5.81 1.72 20.11
CA ARG A 120 -5.67 0.68 19.08
C ARG A 120 -4.36 0.76 18.32
N GLN A 121 -3.87 -0.39 17.88
CA GLN A 121 -2.73 -0.47 16.99
C GLN A 121 -3.17 -0.24 15.54
N ILE A 122 -2.53 0.71 14.86
CA ILE A 122 -2.72 0.93 13.42
C ILE A 122 -1.60 0.20 12.67
N LEU A 123 -2.00 -0.75 11.83
CA LEU A 123 -1.11 -1.53 10.97
C LEU A 123 -1.44 -1.21 9.50
N GLY A 124 -0.89 -0.10 9.02
CA GLY A 124 -1.10 0.42 7.68
C GLY A 124 -2.44 1.11 7.51
N VAL A 125 -3.34 0.45 6.79
CA VAL A 125 -4.71 0.92 6.58
C VAL A 125 -5.57 0.47 7.77
N TYR A 126 -6.54 1.26 8.19
CA TYR A 126 -7.56 0.85 9.15
C TYR A 126 -8.90 1.37 8.67
N THR A 127 -9.90 0.49 8.49
CA THR A 127 -11.23 0.88 8.01
C THR A 127 -12.36 0.38 8.92
N ILE A 128 -13.59 0.68 8.52
CA ILE A 128 -14.82 0.17 9.16
C ILE A 128 -14.81 -1.37 9.19
N ALA A 129 -14.24 -2.04 8.18
CA ALA A 129 -14.18 -3.49 8.14
C ALA A 129 -13.34 -4.08 9.28
N ASP A 130 -12.19 -3.48 9.60
CA ASP A 130 -11.38 -3.86 10.78
C ASP A 130 -12.13 -3.59 12.09
N ALA A 131 -12.83 -2.46 12.20
CA ALA A 131 -13.58 -2.10 13.40
C ALA A 131 -14.73 -3.09 13.68
N VAL A 132 -15.52 -3.42 12.65
CA VAL A 132 -16.59 -4.41 12.72
C VAL A 132 -16.02 -5.79 13.06
N GLN A 133 -14.89 -6.18 12.45
CA GLN A 133 -14.23 -7.43 12.77
C GLN A 133 -13.78 -7.51 14.23
N ASN A 134 -13.13 -6.45 14.73
CA ASN A 134 -12.67 -6.39 16.12
C ASN A 134 -13.84 -6.48 17.10
N LEU A 135 -14.98 -5.82 16.80
CA LEU A 135 -16.18 -5.91 17.61
C LEU A 135 -16.71 -7.35 17.69
N PHE A 136 -16.75 -8.08 16.57
CA PHE A 136 -17.20 -9.48 16.59
C PHE A 136 -16.25 -10.41 17.32
N LEU A 137 -14.95 -10.12 17.33
CA LEU A 137 -13.97 -10.90 18.10
C LEU A 137 -14.11 -10.70 19.61
N LEU A 138 -14.65 -9.55 20.05
CA LEU A 138 -14.88 -9.24 21.46
C LEU A 138 -16.17 -9.86 22.02
N ASP A 139 -17.14 -10.22 21.17
CA ASP A 139 -18.43 -10.81 21.57
C ASP A 139 -18.48 -12.32 21.23
N PRO A 140 -18.34 -13.22 22.23
CA PRO A 140 -18.35 -14.67 22.01
C PRO A 140 -19.65 -15.20 21.37
N ARG A 141 -20.77 -14.47 21.53
CA ARG A 141 -22.07 -14.85 20.97
C ARG A 141 -22.19 -14.50 19.49
N ARG A 142 -21.41 -13.51 19.03
CA ARG A 142 -21.35 -13.07 17.64
C ARG A 142 -20.07 -13.49 16.94
N ALA A 143 -19.18 -14.23 17.61
CA ALA A 143 -17.97 -14.78 17.03
C ALA A 143 -18.24 -15.68 15.79
N ALA A 144 -19.42 -16.31 15.70
CA ALA A 144 -19.83 -17.06 14.51
C ALA A 144 -20.19 -16.15 13.31
N SER A 145 -20.60 -14.90 13.59
CA SER A 145 -20.84 -13.84 12.61
C SER A 145 -19.59 -13.01 12.34
N ALA A 146 -18.53 -13.19 13.14
CA ALA A 146 -17.23 -12.63 12.87
C ALA A 146 -16.78 -13.09 11.50
N ILE A 147 -16.13 -12.18 10.79
CA ILE A 147 -15.67 -12.50 9.46
C ILE A 147 -14.55 -13.55 9.61
N PRO A 148 -14.62 -14.73 8.94
CA PRO A 148 -13.81 -15.88 9.31
C PRO A 148 -12.32 -15.60 9.23
N VAL A 149 -11.63 -15.48 10.36
CA VAL A 149 -10.18 -15.32 10.37
C VAL A 149 -9.56 -16.70 10.10
N PRO A 150 -8.84 -16.95 8.98
CA PRO A 150 -7.93 -18.07 8.97
C PRO A 150 -6.89 -17.80 10.06
N LEU A 151 -6.82 -18.71 11.03
CA LEU A 151 -5.84 -18.70 12.12
C LEU A 151 -4.47 -18.31 11.56
N PRO A 152 -3.61 -17.60 12.34
CA PRO A 152 -2.27 -17.28 11.90
C PRO A 152 -1.64 -18.57 11.38
N VAL A 153 -1.16 -18.53 10.13
CA VAL A 153 -0.35 -19.60 9.56
C VAL A 153 0.74 -19.82 10.58
N SER A 154 0.67 -20.94 11.30
CA SER A 154 1.71 -21.36 12.21
C SER A 154 2.95 -21.43 11.35
N ILE A 155 3.87 -20.47 11.58
CA ILE A 155 5.20 -20.54 11.03
C ILE A 155 5.71 -21.92 11.46
N PRO A 156 5.95 -22.87 10.53
CA PRO A 156 6.48 -24.16 10.94
C PRO A 156 7.79 -23.86 11.67
N PRO A 157 8.05 -24.48 12.83
CA PRO A 157 9.31 -24.25 13.52
C PRO A 157 10.42 -24.55 12.52
N ARG A 158 11.24 -23.53 12.24
CA ARG A 158 12.44 -23.69 11.41
C ARG A 158 13.21 -24.88 11.98
N CYS A 159 13.22 -26.01 11.27
CA CYS A 159 14.17 -27.07 11.52
C CYS A 159 15.55 -26.50 11.18
N TRP A 160 16.22 -25.91 12.15
CA TRP A 160 17.63 -25.62 12.04
C TRP A 160 18.36 -26.96 11.96
N PRO A 161 19.15 -27.24 10.91
CA PRO A 161 20.04 -28.38 10.96
C PRO A 161 21.12 -28.05 11.99
N VAL A 162 21.08 -28.74 13.13
CA VAL A 162 22.22 -28.78 14.05
C VAL A 162 23.32 -29.56 13.31
N TRP A 163 24.23 -28.84 12.66
CA TRP A 163 25.48 -29.41 12.18
C TRP A 163 26.37 -29.68 13.40
N ALA A 164 26.20 -30.86 14.00
CA ALA A 164 27.16 -31.39 14.95
C ALA A 164 28.43 -31.76 14.17
N MET A 165 29.41 -30.88 14.29
CA MET A 165 30.79 -31.05 13.87
C MET A 165 31.40 -32.23 14.63
N LEU A 166 31.62 -33.35 13.94
CA LEU A 166 32.65 -34.38 14.21
C LEU A 166 32.59 -35.43 13.07
N ARG A 167 33.62 -35.45 12.23
CA ARG A 167 33.96 -36.55 11.30
C ARG A 167 34.91 -37.53 12.04
N PRO A 168 35.22 -38.75 11.51
CA PRO A 168 34.72 -39.44 10.31
C PRO A 168 34.40 -40.95 10.55
N ILE A 169 34.15 -41.66 9.45
CA ILE A 169 34.37 -43.10 9.18
C ILE A 169 33.09 -43.94 8.99
N SER A 170 32.78 -44.06 7.69
CA SER A 170 32.29 -45.26 7.01
C SER A 170 30.78 -45.60 7.06
N LYS A 171 30.28 -45.81 5.83
CA LYS A 171 29.15 -46.64 5.41
C LYS A 171 27.72 -46.08 5.60
N ARG A 172 27.12 -45.79 4.42
CA ARG A 172 25.69 -45.88 4.06
C ARG A 172 24.68 -45.33 5.08
N TRP A 173 24.15 -44.13 4.80
CA TRP A 173 22.92 -43.64 5.43
C TRP A 173 21.73 -43.89 4.51
N SER A 174 20.81 -44.77 4.94
CA SER A 174 19.40 -44.69 4.58
C SER A 174 18.77 -43.62 5.47
N ALA A 175 18.21 -42.56 4.88
CA ALA A 175 17.44 -41.57 5.63
C ALA A 175 16.05 -42.13 5.94
N ALA A 176 15.84 -42.59 7.18
CA ALA A 176 14.52 -42.82 7.72
C ALA A 176 14.05 -41.52 8.41
N LEU A 177 13.06 -40.85 7.82
CA LEU A 177 12.35 -39.73 8.44
C LEU A 177 11.47 -40.28 9.58
N TRP A 178 11.94 -40.15 10.81
CA TRP A 178 11.16 -40.51 12.00
C TRP A 178 10.28 -39.32 12.40
N CYS A 179 9.01 -39.33 11.96
CA CYS A 179 8.01 -38.35 12.36
C CYS A 179 7.13 -38.98 13.47
N SER A 180 7.41 -38.62 14.72
CA SER A 180 6.61 -39.04 15.89
C SER A 180 5.26 -38.32 15.87
N ARG A 181 4.21 -39.04 15.47
CA ARG A 181 2.83 -38.57 15.40
C ARG A 181 2.14 -38.82 16.75
N ARG A 182 2.23 -37.88 17.70
CA ARG A 182 1.41 -37.90 18.92
C ARG A 182 0.03 -37.29 18.61
N MET A 183 -0.89 -38.07 18.05
CA MET A 183 -2.30 -37.69 17.92
C MET A 183 -2.95 -37.66 19.31
N LYS A 184 -3.45 -36.49 19.75
CA LYS A 184 -4.46 -36.40 20.81
C LYS A 184 -5.84 -36.56 20.17
N HIS A 185 -6.62 -37.52 20.66
CA HIS A 185 -8.00 -37.80 20.26
C HIS A 185 -8.92 -36.57 20.38
N PRO A 186 -9.92 -36.41 19.47
CA PRO A 186 -11.05 -35.51 19.70
C PRO A 186 -12.08 -36.18 20.64
N ARG A 187 -12.48 -35.50 21.72
CA ARG A 187 -13.63 -35.89 22.54
C ARG A 187 -14.91 -35.46 21.81
N THR A 188 -15.75 -36.43 21.48
CA THR A 188 -17.15 -36.26 21.11
C THR A 188 -17.95 -35.83 22.35
N ILE A 189 -18.68 -34.72 22.25
CA ILE A 189 -19.68 -34.31 23.25
C ILE A 189 -21.04 -34.66 22.68
N HIS A 190 -21.72 -35.61 23.34
CA HIS A 190 -23.13 -35.90 23.15
C HIS A 190 -23.97 -34.86 23.91
N TYR A 191 -24.94 -34.24 23.24
CA TYR A 191 -26.06 -33.58 23.92
C TYR A 191 -27.24 -34.56 23.98
N ARG A 192 -27.80 -34.74 25.18
CA ARG A 192 -29.02 -35.49 25.48
C ARG A 192 -29.79 -34.64 26.51
N GLY A 193 -31.05 -34.35 26.23
CA GLY A 193 -31.96 -33.57 27.08
C GLY A 193 -32.56 -32.41 26.31
#